data_AF-A0A5S3UXJ6-F1
#
_entry.id   AF-A0A5S3UXJ6-F1
#
_cell.length_a   1.000
_cell.length_b   1.000
_cell.length_c   1.000
_cell.angle_alpha   90.00
_cell.angle_beta   90.00
_cell.angle_gamma   90.00
#
_symmetry.space_group_name_H-M   'P 1'
#
loop_
_entity.id
_entity.type
_entity.pdbx_description
1 polymer ?
#
loop_
_entity_poly.entity_id
_entity_poly.type
_entity_poly.pdbx_seq_one_letter_code
_entity_poly.pdbx_strand_id
1 'polypeptide(L)'
;MKKPPEIIYLNSRTRKNLKRKGAQYCLSKRRKLKVLGFEYIKAPEVIDLYSPQNYHRTLSFLDEIEQRSSLNSVMLVFSETERISAAALLLIFSRIELITKRLAKTCIRIQSSTLNSAVKKAINMSGLVDMTLNRKPRHNKANWTLPIIKGTAEGEEFESVVDHIIENIIENCTAEMERKVGSAVSETVSNVKLHAYPSADNDSNNKAWWLMCSEIEGSLYLAIYDSGVGIPKTIHKRSWISDFIVNSAPHLVKAWTSHRDVDKINISMEAGRTQTKEKKHGKGSKSIRALVEETPDGKLWVFSNNGLYQIDENSAIHLVEHESSILGTLVQWNIKIRD
;
A
#
# COMPACT_ATOMS: atom_id res chain seq x y z
N MET A 1 -0.10 23.22 -49.43
CA MET A 1 -0.42 24.47 -48.71
C MET A 1 -1.26 24.15 -47.48
N LYS A 2 -0.81 24.52 -46.27
CA LYS A 2 -1.59 24.33 -45.03
C LYS A 2 -2.74 25.34 -45.01
N LYS A 3 -3.96 24.91 -44.70
CA LYS A 3 -5.14 25.79 -44.63
C LYS A 3 -4.94 26.85 -43.54
N PRO A 4 -5.40 28.09 -43.75
CA PRO A 4 -5.36 29.14 -42.74
C PRO A 4 -6.04 28.68 -41.43
N PRO A 5 -5.49 29.05 -40.25
CA PRO A 5 -6.03 28.64 -38.94
C PRO A 5 -7.53 28.96 -38.75
N GLU A 6 -8.00 30.07 -39.30
CA GLU A 6 -9.39 30.52 -39.22
C GLU A 6 -10.36 29.56 -39.93
N ILE A 7 -9.96 29.04 -41.10
CA ILE A 7 -10.75 28.06 -41.86
C ILE A 7 -10.83 26.74 -41.12
N ILE A 8 -9.77 26.33 -40.43
CA ILE A 8 -9.76 25.13 -39.58
C ILE A 8 -10.72 25.32 -38.40
N TYR A 9 -10.70 26.50 -37.78
CA TYR A 9 -11.55 26.83 -36.64
C TYR A 9 -13.04 26.85 -37.01
N LEU A 10 -13.41 27.54 -38.09
CA LEU A 10 -14.79 27.57 -38.61
C LEU A 10 -15.32 26.17 -38.89
N ASN A 11 -14.55 25.34 -39.61
CA ASN A 11 -14.95 23.96 -39.93
C ASN A 11 -15.16 23.10 -38.67
N SER A 12 -14.35 23.29 -37.63
CA SER A 12 -14.52 22.58 -36.36
C SER A 12 -15.83 22.97 -35.64
N ARG A 13 -16.20 24.26 -35.72
CA ARG A 13 -17.40 24.83 -35.09
C ARG A 13 -18.66 24.36 -35.81
N THR A 14 -18.65 24.37 -37.14
CA THR A 14 -19.76 23.88 -37.98
C THR A 14 -20.03 22.40 -37.73
N ARG A 15 -18.98 21.56 -37.64
CA ARG A 15 -19.12 20.12 -37.31
C ARG A 15 -19.71 19.89 -35.92
N LYS A 16 -19.30 20.67 -34.90
CA LYS A 16 -19.87 20.57 -33.55
C LYS A 16 -21.33 20.99 -33.50
N ASN A 17 -21.73 22.02 -34.26
CA ASN A 17 -23.12 22.47 -34.34
C ASN A 17 -24.01 21.44 -35.05
N LEU A 18 -23.54 20.83 -36.14
CA LEU A 18 -24.27 19.74 -36.83
C LEU A 18 -24.44 18.51 -35.93
N LYS A 19 -23.42 18.14 -35.14
CA LYS A 19 -23.54 17.06 -34.14
C LYS A 19 -24.54 17.34 -33.01
N ARG A 20 -24.86 18.61 -32.75
CA ARG A 20 -25.80 19.03 -31.70
C ARG A 20 -27.22 19.20 -32.21
N LYS A 21 -27.41 19.37 -33.53
CA LYS A 21 -28.75 19.36 -34.14
C LYS A 21 -29.38 17.98 -33.92
N GLY A 22 -30.46 17.94 -33.14
CA GLY A 22 -31.21 16.71 -32.83
C GLY A 22 -30.84 16.01 -31.52
N ALA A 23 -29.84 16.49 -30.78
CA ALA A 23 -29.51 15.93 -29.46
C ALA A 23 -30.47 16.48 -28.40
N GLN A 24 -31.32 15.63 -27.81
CA GLN A 24 -32.15 16.02 -26.67
C GLN A 24 -31.30 16.17 -25.40
N TYR A 25 -31.52 17.26 -24.68
CA TYR A 25 -30.82 17.55 -23.43
C TYR A 25 -31.38 16.68 -22.30
N CYS A 26 -30.57 15.75 -21.80
CA CYS A 26 -30.96 14.87 -20.70
C CYS A 26 -30.73 15.58 -19.36
N LEU A 27 -31.81 16.09 -18.75
CA LEU A 27 -31.79 16.84 -17.48
C LEU A 27 -31.26 16.01 -16.29
N SER A 28 -31.36 14.68 -16.34
CA SER A 28 -30.85 13.77 -15.30
C SER A 28 -29.34 13.54 -15.36
N LYS A 29 -28.67 14.02 -16.41
CA LYS A 29 -27.22 13.81 -16.60
C LYS A 29 -26.45 14.83 -15.75
N ARG A 30 -26.11 14.45 -14.51
CA ARG A 30 -25.21 15.24 -13.64
C ARG A 30 -23.96 15.64 -14.45
N ARG A 31 -23.72 16.95 -14.55
CA ARG A 31 -22.63 17.52 -15.34
C ARG A 31 -21.31 17.22 -14.64
N LYS A 32 -20.64 16.13 -15.04
CA LYS A 32 -19.30 15.80 -14.53
C LYS A 32 -18.33 16.93 -14.91
N LEU A 33 -17.65 17.51 -13.92
CA LEU A 33 -16.63 18.54 -14.13
C LEU A 33 -15.45 17.90 -14.87
N LYS A 34 -15.39 18.12 -16.19
CA LYS A 34 -14.25 17.75 -17.03
C LYS A 34 -13.50 19.02 -17.43
N VAL A 35 -12.25 19.16 -17.00
CA VAL A 35 -11.35 20.24 -17.45
C VAL A 35 -10.18 19.59 -18.17
N LEU A 36 -9.90 20.05 -19.39
CA LEU A 36 -8.84 19.48 -20.27
C LEU A 36 -8.96 17.96 -20.52
N GLY A 37 -10.16 17.39 -20.38
CA GLY A 37 -10.41 15.95 -20.60
C GLY A 37 -10.23 15.06 -19.36
N PHE A 38 -9.85 15.63 -18.21
CA PHE A 38 -9.74 14.90 -16.95
C PHE A 38 -11.03 14.97 -16.13
N GLU A 39 -11.44 13.85 -15.53
CA GLU A 39 -12.45 13.80 -14.48
C GLU A 39 -11.79 13.99 -13.11
N TYR A 40 -12.29 14.91 -12.30
CA TYR A 40 -11.73 15.16 -10.97
C TYR A 40 -12.23 14.15 -9.95
N ILE A 41 -11.33 13.72 -9.07
CA ILE A 41 -11.63 12.89 -7.90
C ILE A 41 -11.06 13.61 -6.68
N LYS A 42 -11.93 13.93 -5.72
CA LYS A 42 -11.52 14.56 -4.47
C LYS A 42 -11.03 13.49 -3.50
N ALA A 43 -9.86 13.70 -2.94
CA ALA A 43 -9.34 12.89 -1.84
C ALA A 43 -10.04 13.28 -0.52
N PRO A 44 -10.19 12.35 0.44
CA PRO A 44 -10.78 12.65 1.73
C PRO A 44 -9.86 13.55 2.58
N GLU A 45 -10.44 14.14 3.62
CA GLU A 45 -9.75 15.04 4.57
C GLU A 45 -8.60 14.34 5.30
N VAL A 46 -8.84 13.11 5.75
CA VAL A 46 -7.82 12.25 6.36
C VAL A 46 -7.73 10.95 5.57
N ILE A 47 -6.51 10.64 5.12
CA ILE A 47 -6.19 9.40 4.42
C ILE A 47 -5.36 8.53 5.37
N ASP A 48 -6.01 7.59 6.04
CA ASP A 48 -5.36 6.60 6.90
C ASP A 48 -6.08 5.24 6.88
N LEU A 49 -5.41 4.22 7.40
CA LEU A 49 -5.95 2.86 7.56
C LEU A 49 -6.14 2.47 9.03
N TYR A 50 -5.87 3.38 9.98
CA TYR A 50 -5.78 3.02 11.40
C TYR A 50 -7.12 3.20 12.13
N SER A 51 -7.96 4.14 11.67
CA SER A 51 -9.31 4.29 12.20
C SER A 51 -10.35 3.65 11.28
N PRO A 52 -11.42 3.03 11.81
CA PRO A 52 -12.44 2.41 10.96
C PRO A 52 -13.09 3.39 9.97
N GLN A 53 -13.34 4.63 10.39
CA GLN A 53 -13.98 5.64 9.54
C GLN A 53 -13.07 6.07 8.39
N ASN A 54 -11.80 6.34 8.65
CA ASN A 54 -10.87 6.77 7.61
C ASN A 54 -10.41 5.60 6.73
N TYR A 55 -10.34 4.38 7.26
CA TYR A 55 -10.12 3.15 6.48
C TYR A 55 -11.16 3.02 5.37
N HIS A 56 -12.46 3.10 5.72
CA HIS A 56 -13.54 3.01 4.74
C HIS A 56 -13.47 4.14 3.70
N ARG A 57 -13.24 5.39 4.13
CA ARG A 57 -13.12 6.55 3.22
C ARG A 57 -11.92 6.40 2.27
N THR A 58 -10.81 5.88 2.77
CA THR A 58 -9.57 5.66 2.01
C THR A 58 -9.77 4.59 0.94
N LEU A 59 -10.37 3.44 1.29
CA LEU A 59 -10.66 2.40 0.32
C LEU A 59 -11.73 2.83 -0.70
N SER A 60 -12.77 3.54 -0.26
CA SER A 60 -13.77 4.12 -1.17
C SER A 60 -13.13 5.07 -2.19
N PHE A 61 -12.15 5.86 -1.77
CA PHE A 61 -11.39 6.74 -2.66
C PHE A 61 -10.55 5.94 -3.69
N LEU A 62 -9.91 4.85 -3.28
CA LEU A 62 -9.19 3.95 -4.21
C LEU A 62 -10.12 3.29 -5.22
N ASP A 63 -11.29 2.81 -4.77
CA ASP A 63 -12.31 2.21 -5.64
C ASP A 63 -12.83 3.22 -6.66
N GLU A 64 -13.04 4.48 -6.23
CA GLU A 64 -13.44 5.58 -7.12
C GLU A 64 -12.36 5.88 -8.18
N ILE A 65 -11.08 5.85 -7.80
CA ILE A 65 -9.96 5.99 -8.74
C ILE A 65 -9.98 4.85 -9.75
N GLU A 66 -10.06 3.59 -9.31
CA GLU A 66 -10.06 2.42 -10.19
C GLU A 66 -11.25 2.44 -11.16
N GLN A 67 -12.46 2.70 -10.65
CA GLN A 67 -13.67 2.75 -11.45
C GLN A 67 -13.60 3.86 -12.50
N ARG A 68 -13.21 5.09 -12.13
CA ARG A 68 -13.24 6.23 -13.05
C ARG A 68 -12.08 6.21 -14.04
N SER A 69 -10.91 5.74 -13.62
CA SER A 69 -9.73 5.59 -14.49
C SER A 69 -9.93 4.52 -15.57
N SER A 70 -10.78 3.51 -15.33
CA SER A 70 -11.14 2.54 -16.37
C SER A 70 -11.81 3.17 -17.62
N LEU A 71 -12.43 4.34 -17.47
CA LEU A 71 -13.22 4.99 -18.52
C LEU A 71 -12.63 6.32 -19.00
N ASN A 72 -11.94 7.07 -18.13
CA ASN A 72 -11.47 8.42 -18.42
C ASN A 72 -10.13 8.68 -17.73
N SER A 73 -9.33 9.59 -18.28
CA SER A 73 -8.21 10.18 -17.52
C SER A 73 -8.75 10.91 -16.29
N VAL A 74 -8.08 10.74 -15.15
CA VAL A 74 -8.53 11.27 -13.85
C VAL A 74 -7.49 12.19 -13.24
N MET A 75 -7.97 13.22 -12.55
CA MET A 75 -7.14 14.16 -11.79
C MET A 75 -7.49 14.10 -10.32
N LEU A 76 -6.53 13.71 -9.50
CA LEU A 76 -6.67 13.62 -8.06
C LEU A 76 -6.46 15.00 -7.42
N VAL A 77 -7.40 15.37 -6.56
CA VAL A 77 -7.49 16.68 -5.91
C VAL A 77 -7.39 16.49 -4.41
N PHE A 78 -6.38 17.11 -3.78
CA PHE A 78 -6.09 16.96 -2.35
C PHE A 78 -6.34 18.27 -1.57
N SER A 79 -7.17 19.16 -2.10
CA SER A 79 -7.40 20.51 -1.54
C SER A 79 -7.94 20.51 -0.12
N GLU A 80 -8.66 19.45 0.26
CA GLU A 80 -9.27 19.27 1.59
C GLU A 80 -8.46 18.27 2.44
N THR A 81 -7.43 17.61 1.89
CA THR A 81 -6.67 16.58 2.60
C THR A 81 -5.66 17.21 3.55
N GLU A 82 -5.83 17.02 4.85
CA GLU A 82 -4.96 17.57 5.88
C GLU A 82 -3.82 16.61 6.25
N ARG A 83 -4.09 15.30 6.24
CA ARG A 83 -3.15 14.27 6.69
C ARG A 83 -3.22 13.03 5.83
N ILE A 84 -2.06 12.41 5.63
CA ILE A 84 -1.91 11.12 4.96
C ILE A 84 -0.93 10.24 5.76
N SER A 85 -1.33 9.02 6.09
CA SER A 85 -0.45 8.07 6.78
C SER A 85 0.47 7.33 5.80
N ALA A 86 1.58 6.80 6.30
CA ALA A 86 2.55 6.05 5.50
C ALA A 86 1.92 4.80 4.84
N ALA A 87 1.19 3.98 5.61
CA ALA A 87 0.50 2.80 5.05
C ALA A 87 -0.51 3.18 3.96
N ALA A 88 -1.30 4.23 4.17
CA ALA A 88 -2.30 4.63 3.19
C ALA A 88 -1.68 5.22 1.91
N LEU A 89 -0.60 6.00 2.06
CA LEU A 89 0.18 6.50 0.91
C LEU A 89 0.81 5.35 0.11
N LEU A 90 1.37 4.35 0.79
CA LEU A 90 1.91 3.15 0.16
C LEU A 90 0.85 2.39 -0.63
N LEU A 91 -0.35 2.24 -0.06
CA LEU A 91 -1.48 1.58 -0.72
C LEU A 91 -2.00 2.38 -1.92
N ILE A 92 -2.08 3.71 -1.82
CA ILE A 92 -2.43 4.59 -2.94
C ILE A 92 -1.41 4.47 -4.07
N PHE A 93 -0.12 4.52 -3.72
CA PHE A 93 0.96 4.42 -4.70
C PHE A 93 0.89 3.10 -5.47
N SER A 94 0.84 1.98 -4.76
CA SER A 94 0.82 0.65 -5.37
C SER A 94 -0.40 0.47 -6.27
N ARG A 95 -1.58 0.91 -5.81
CA ARG A 95 -2.83 0.80 -6.57
C ARG A 95 -2.81 1.64 -7.85
N ILE A 96 -2.35 2.89 -7.77
CA ILE A 96 -2.24 3.77 -8.94
C ILE A 96 -1.22 3.21 -9.94
N GLU A 97 -0.09 2.67 -9.46
CA GLU A 97 0.92 2.06 -10.34
C GLU A 97 0.34 0.85 -11.10
N LEU A 98 -0.34 -0.06 -10.38
CA LEU A 98 -1.01 -1.23 -10.97
C LEU A 98 -2.06 -0.82 -12.01
N ILE A 99 -2.90 0.16 -11.69
CA ILE A 99 -3.90 0.69 -12.61
C ILE A 99 -3.24 1.27 -13.86
N THR A 100 -2.18 2.08 -13.69
CA THR A 100 -1.49 2.76 -14.80
C THR A 100 -0.82 1.74 -15.73
N LYS A 101 -0.23 0.68 -15.19
CA LYS A 101 0.33 -0.43 -15.97
C LYS A 101 -0.73 -1.20 -16.75
N ARG A 102 -1.87 -1.48 -16.12
CA ARG A 102 -2.99 -2.18 -16.76
C ARG A 102 -3.69 -1.33 -17.82
N LEU A 103 -3.83 -0.03 -17.59
CA LEU A 103 -4.58 0.90 -18.43
C LEU A 103 -3.65 1.82 -19.21
N ALA A 104 -2.95 1.28 -20.21
CA ALA A 104 -1.94 2.00 -21.01
C ALA A 104 -2.43 3.31 -21.67
N LYS A 105 -3.75 3.53 -21.80
CA LYS A 105 -4.35 4.74 -22.41
C LYS A 105 -4.88 5.76 -21.39
N THR A 106 -5.09 5.37 -20.14
CA THR A 106 -5.63 6.27 -19.12
C THR A 106 -4.50 6.97 -18.39
N CYS A 107 -4.62 8.28 -18.22
CA CYS A 107 -3.69 9.04 -17.38
C CYS A 107 -4.32 9.36 -16.03
N ILE A 108 -3.65 8.97 -14.95
CA ILE A 108 -3.92 9.43 -13.59
C ILE A 108 -2.91 10.53 -13.29
N ARG A 109 -3.36 11.68 -12.79
CA ARG A 109 -2.48 12.80 -12.41
C ARG A 109 -2.89 13.39 -11.08
N ILE A 110 -1.93 13.99 -10.38
CA ILE A 110 -2.17 14.75 -9.16
C ILE A 110 -2.21 16.24 -9.51
N GLN A 111 -3.23 16.95 -9.03
CA GLN A 111 -3.29 18.39 -9.14
C GLN A 111 -2.37 19.04 -8.10
N SER A 112 -1.09 19.23 -8.45
CA SER A 112 -0.06 19.70 -7.51
C SER A 112 -0.37 21.04 -6.83
N SER A 113 -1.20 21.90 -7.43
CA SER A 113 -1.65 23.17 -6.84
C SER A 113 -2.58 23.01 -5.64
N THR A 114 -3.10 21.79 -5.41
CA THR A 114 -4.05 21.49 -4.32
C THR A 114 -3.39 20.83 -3.12
N LEU A 115 -2.10 20.54 -3.20
CA LEU A 115 -1.35 19.92 -2.10
C LEU A 115 -0.94 20.98 -1.07
N ASN A 116 -1.32 20.78 0.19
CA ASN A 116 -0.87 21.59 1.34
C ASN A 116 0.48 21.10 1.89
N SER A 117 1.10 21.87 2.80
CA SER A 117 2.49 21.67 3.27
C SER A 117 2.91 20.22 3.55
N ALA A 118 2.30 19.57 4.56
CA ALA A 118 2.68 18.23 5.00
C ALA A 118 2.33 17.14 3.98
N VAL A 119 1.12 17.19 3.41
CA VAL A 119 0.67 16.23 2.38
C VAL A 119 1.51 16.36 1.11
N LYS A 120 1.85 17.59 0.70
CA LYS A 120 2.74 17.86 -0.44
C LYS A 120 4.12 17.25 -0.21
N LYS A 121 4.68 17.40 0.99
CA LYS A 121 5.97 16.81 1.34
C LYS A 121 5.90 15.28 1.23
N ALA A 122 4.93 14.64 1.88
CA ALA A 122 4.75 13.19 1.84
C ALA A 122 4.55 12.65 0.41
N ILE A 123 3.63 13.23 -0.35
CA ILE A 123 3.30 12.81 -1.72
C ILE A 123 4.49 13.01 -2.67
N ASN A 124 5.23 14.11 -2.56
CA ASN A 124 6.43 14.30 -3.39
C ASN A 124 7.56 13.35 -2.99
N MET A 125 7.82 13.20 -1.69
CA MET A 125 8.92 12.36 -1.19
C MET A 125 8.68 10.88 -1.47
N SER A 126 7.42 10.42 -1.47
CA SER A 126 7.07 9.05 -1.87
C SER A 126 7.36 8.73 -3.34
N GLY A 127 7.56 9.76 -4.18
CA GLY A 127 7.70 9.59 -5.63
C GLY A 127 6.37 9.45 -6.37
N LEU A 128 5.22 9.55 -5.70
CA LEU A 128 3.90 9.36 -6.33
C LEU A 128 3.65 10.34 -7.47
N VAL A 129 4.03 11.62 -7.32
CA VAL A 129 3.88 12.62 -8.39
C VAL A 129 4.70 12.23 -9.61
N ASP A 130 5.99 11.90 -9.40
CA ASP A 130 6.88 11.51 -10.49
C ASP A 130 6.37 10.25 -11.20
N MET A 131 5.89 9.26 -10.43
CA MET A 131 5.27 8.04 -10.96
C MET A 131 4.07 8.38 -11.87
N THR A 132 3.15 9.24 -11.43
CA THR A 132 1.98 9.64 -12.26
C THR A 132 2.34 10.45 -13.51
N LEU A 133 3.56 10.99 -13.57
CA LEU A 133 4.11 11.71 -14.72
C LEU A 133 5.03 10.83 -15.59
N ASN A 134 5.13 9.53 -15.31
CA ASN A 134 6.09 8.61 -15.94
C ASN A 134 7.55 9.10 -15.83
N ARG A 135 7.90 9.68 -14.69
CA ARG A 135 9.26 10.13 -14.34
C ARG A 135 9.84 9.21 -13.29
N LYS A 136 11.15 9.02 -13.32
CA LYS A 136 11.85 8.36 -12.20
C LYS A 136 11.82 9.29 -10.99
N PRO A 137 11.47 8.79 -9.79
CA PRO A 137 11.54 9.60 -8.58
C PRO A 137 12.97 10.05 -8.34
N ARG A 138 13.14 11.28 -7.85
CA ARG A 138 14.46 11.80 -7.50
C ARG A 138 14.89 11.20 -6.16
N HIS A 139 15.88 10.31 -6.19
CA HIS A 139 16.53 9.84 -4.98
C HIS A 139 17.55 10.87 -4.52
N ASN A 140 17.28 11.54 -3.39
CA ASN A 140 18.32 12.27 -2.67
C ASN A 140 18.83 11.36 -1.55
N LYS A 141 20.04 10.79 -1.72
CA LYS A 141 20.64 9.87 -0.74
C LYS A 141 20.80 10.49 0.65
N ALA A 142 20.83 11.82 0.75
CA ALA A 142 20.96 12.55 2.01
C ALA A 142 19.63 12.74 2.78
N ASN A 143 18.49 12.26 2.28
CA ASN A 143 17.20 12.42 2.95
C ASN A 143 16.89 11.21 3.84
N TRP A 144 16.37 11.45 5.05
CA TRP A 144 15.82 10.43 5.98
C TRP A 144 14.56 9.69 5.49
N THR A 145 14.17 9.89 4.23
CA THR A 145 12.98 9.27 3.65
C THR A 145 13.31 8.84 2.24
N LEU A 146 13.18 7.53 2.02
CA LEU A 146 13.25 6.97 0.68
C LEU A 146 11.93 7.21 -0.04
N PRO A 147 11.96 7.49 -1.36
CA PRO A 147 10.78 7.29 -2.17
C PRO A 147 10.36 5.82 -2.09
N ILE A 148 9.10 5.55 -2.42
CA ILE A 148 8.58 4.19 -2.37
C ILE A 148 9.40 3.31 -3.31
N ILE A 149 10.01 2.27 -2.75
CA ILE A 149 10.80 1.30 -3.48
C ILE A 149 9.88 0.18 -3.92
N LYS A 150 9.95 -0.13 -5.21
CA LYS A 150 9.28 -1.29 -5.78
C LYS A 150 10.29 -2.41 -5.91
N GLY A 151 9.97 -3.55 -5.32
CA GLY A 151 10.74 -4.78 -5.52
C GLY A 151 10.18 -5.68 -6.61
N THR A 152 10.94 -6.73 -6.91
CA THR A 152 10.60 -7.77 -7.88
C THR A 152 10.51 -9.14 -7.22
N ALA A 153 10.25 -10.18 -8.02
CA ALA A 153 10.24 -11.58 -7.58
C ALA A 153 11.60 -12.06 -7.06
N GLU A 154 12.71 -11.44 -7.48
CA GLU A 154 14.06 -11.77 -7.02
C GLU A 154 14.24 -11.32 -5.58
N GLY A 155 13.79 -10.09 -5.28
CA GLY A 155 13.67 -9.52 -3.95
C GLY A 155 14.96 -8.89 -3.43
N GLU A 156 15.98 -8.69 -4.26
CA GLU A 156 17.26 -8.11 -3.80
C GLU A 156 17.13 -6.64 -3.40
N GLU A 157 16.04 -5.98 -3.78
CA GLU A 157 15.84 -4.55 -3.52
C GLU A 157 15.71 -4.22 -2.02
N PHE A 158 15.37 -5.19 -1.16
CA PHE A 158 15.25 -4.95 0.27
C PHE A 158 16.59 -4.70 0.96
N GLU A 159 17.71 -5.24 0.44
CA GLU A 159 19.03 -5.03 1.05
C GLU A 159 19.37 -3.54 1.06
N SER A 160 19.13 -2.85 -0.06
CA SER A 160 19.32 -1.39 -0.15
C SER A 160 18.46 -0.58 0.82
N VAL A 161 17.31 -1.13 1.22
CA VAL A 161 16.42 -0.53 2.22
C VAL A 161 16.99 -0.72 3.61
N VAL A 162 17.42 -1.95 3.93
CA VAL A 162 18.05 -2.29 5.21
C VAL A 162 19.29 -1.43 5.42
N ASP A 163 20.17 -1.36 4.41
CA ASP A 163 21.34 -0.48 4.41
C ASP A 163 20.96 0.97 4.67
N HIS A 164 19.95 1.50 3.96
CA HIS A 164 19.53 2.87 4.18
C HIS A 164 18.96 3.12 5.59
N ILE A 165 18.17 2.19 6.13
CA ILE A 165 17.62 2.29 7.49
C ILE A 165 18.77 2.37 8.49
N ILE A 166 19.77 1.50 8.36
CA ILE A 166 20.91 1.41 9.28
C ILE A 166 21.81 2.63 9.14
N GLU A 167 22.16 3.04 7.93
CA GLU A 167 23.13 4.10 7.67
C GLU A 167 22.56 5.51 7.89
N ASN A 168 21.28 5.73 7.57
CA ASN A 168 20.72 7.08 7.47
C ASN A 168 19.62 7.36 8.50
N ILE A 169 18.89 6.35 8.97
CA ILE A 169 17.72 6.56 9.85
C ILE A 169 18.06 6.24 11.31
N ILE A 170 18.64 5.07 11.58
CA ILE A 170 18.99 4.64 12.93
C ILE A 170 20.38 5.18 13.29
N GLU A 171 20.42 6.27 14.05
CA GLU A 171 21.68 6.76 14.62
C GLU A 171 22.22 5.75 15.65
N ASN A 172 23.51 5.41 15.57
CA ASN A 172 24.17 4.44 16.47
C ASN A 172 23.48 3.06 16.52
N CYS A 173 23.08 2.53 15.36
CA CYS A 173 22.47 1.21 15.26
C CYS A 173 23.34 0.12 15.92
N THR A 174 22.77 -0.61 16.88
CA THR A 174 23.44 -1.77 17.47
C THR A 174 23.35 -2.96 16.51
N ALA A 175 24.33 -3.86 16.55
CA ALA A 175 24.30 -5.10 15.77
C ALA A 175 23.06 -5.97 16.06
N GLU A 176 22.42 -5.78 17.21
CA GLU A 176 21.16 -6.44 17.53
C GLU A 176 19.97 -5.82 16.80
N MET A 177 19.86 -4.48 16.80
CA MET A 177 18.81 -3.76 16.08
C MET A 177 18.91 -4.02 14.57
N GLU A 178 20.11 -3.94 14.00
CA GLU A 178 20.38 -4.27 12.60
C GLU A 178 19.88 -5.67 12.24
N ARG A 179 20.25 -6.69 13.03
CA ARG A 179 19.80 -8.08 12.80
C ARG A 179 18.28 -8.20 12.90
N LYS A 180 17.63 -7.48 13.82
CA LYS A 180 16.16 -7.48 13.98
C LYS A 180 15.47 -6.85 12.77
N VAL A 181 15.91 -5.67 12.34
CA VAL A 181 15.38 -4.97 11.16
C VAL A 181 15.56 -5.82 9.91
N GLY A 182 16.78 -6.28 9.65
CA GLY A 182 17.09 -7.13 8.50
C GLY A 182 16.27 -8.41 8.49
N SER A 183 16.14 -9.09 9.64
CA SER A 183 15.35 -10.33 9.74
C SER A 183 13.86 -10.08 9.49
N ALA A 184 13.28 -9.00 10.02
CA ALA A 184 11.86 -8.70 9.84
C ALA A 184 11.53 -8.30 8.39
N VAL A 185 12.35 -7.46 7.77
CA VAL A 185 12.21 -7.06 6.37
C VAL A 185 12.38 -8.26 5.45
N SER A 186 13.49 -8.99 5.59
CA SER A 186 13.81 -10.16 4.76
C SER A 186 12.73 -11.22 4.84
N GLU A 187 12.21 -11.49 6.04
CA GLU A 187 11.11 -12.44 6.23
C GLU A 187 9.81 -11.97 5.55
N THR A 188 9.49 -10.69 5.65
CA THR A 188 8.27 -10.14 5.06
C THR A 188 8.34 -10.20 3.53
N VAL A 189 9.48 -9.82 2.94
CA VAL A 189 9.71 -9.95 1.50
C VAL A 189 9.76 -11.41 1.05
N SER A 190 10.32 -12.31 1.86
CA SER A 190 10.32 -13.75 1.60
C SER A 190 8.89 -14.32 1.57
N ASN A 191 8.01 -13.86 2.46
CA ASN A 191 6.60 -14.24 2.43
C ASN A 191 5.90 -13.80 1.14
N VAL A 192 6.24 -12.62 0.61
CA VAL A 192 5.76 -12.19 -0.71
C VAL A 192 6.23 -13.16 -1.79
N LYS A 193 7.54 -13.41 -1.87
CA LYS A 193 8.17 -14.24 -2.91
C LYS A 193 7.61 -15.65 -2.95
N LEU A 194 7.45 -16.26 -1.78
CA LEU A 194 7.08 -17.67 -1.64
C LEU A 194 5.57 -17.92 -1.68
N HIS A 195 4.75 -16.95 -1.27
CA HIS A 195 3.35 -17.24 -0.96
C HIS A 195 2.32 -16.26 -1.53
N ALA A 196 2.67 -14.98 -1.71
CA ALA A 196 1.70 -13.97 -2.14
C ALA A 196 1.15 -14.23 -3.56
N TYR A 197 1.94 -14.85 -4.43
CA TYR A 197 1.62 -15.04 -5.85
C TYR A 197 1.71 -16.52 -6.27
N PRO A 198 0.62 -17.30 -6.07
CA PRO A 198 0.64 -18.75 -6.28
C PRO A 198 0.52 -19.22 -7.75
N SER A 199 0.20 -18.34 -8.70
CA SER A 199 0.06 -18.70 -10.12
C SER A 199 1.42 -18.84 -10.82
N ALA A 200 1.54 -19.85 -11.68
CA ALA A 200 2.75 -20.27 -12.40
C ALA A 200 3.13 -19.39 -13.60
N ASP A 201 2.47 -18.24 -13.80
CA ASP A 201 2.90 -17.28 -14.81
C ASP A 201 4.20 -16.64 -14.33
N ASN A 202 5.31 -17.15 -14.86
CA ASN A 202 6.70 -16.75 -14.61
C ASN A 202 7.01 -15.29 -15.00
N ASP A 203 6.02 -14.43 -15.16
CA ASP A 203 6.26 -13.00 -15.35
C ASP A 203 6.64 -12.40 -13.99
N SER A 204 7.93 -12.17 -13.79
CA SER A 204 8.49 -11.55 -12.59
C SER A 204 7.88 -10.18 -12.29
N ASN A 205 7.23 -9.54 -13.28
CA ASN A 205 6.48 -8.30 -13.09
C ASN A 205 5.17 -8.46 -12.30
N ASN A 206 4.62 -9.69 -12.20
CA ASN A 206 3.37 -9.96 -11.49
C ASN A 206 3.54 -10.19 -9.98
N LYS A 207 4.78 -10.18 -9.46
CA LYS A 207 5.09 -10.36 -8.03
C LYS A 207 5.62 -9.08 -7.38
N ALA A 208 5.01 -7.94 -7.70
CA ALA A 208 5.44 -6.66 -7.20
C ALA A 208 5.09 -6.47 -5.72
N TRP A 209 6.05 -5.98 -4.96
CA TRP A 209 5.84 -5.44 -3.63
C TRP A 209 6.41 -4.02 -3.56
N TRP A 210 5.91 -3.24 -2.62
CA TRP A 210 6.30 -1.85 -2.42
C TRP A 210 6.67 -1.65 -0.97
N LEU A 211 7.68 -0.81 -0.74
CA LEU A 211 8.18 -0.50 0.57
C LEU A 211 8.28 1.02 0.73
N MET A 212 7.82 1.49 1.88
CA MET A 212 8.01 2.86 2.34
C MET A 212 8.78 2.85 3.66
N CYS A 213 9.73 3.75 3.80
CA CYS A 213 10.49 3.94 5.01
C CYS A 213 10.64 5.45 5.29
N SER A 214 10.32 5.89 6.50
CA SER A 214 10.41 7.28 6.90
C SER A 214 10.69 7.42 8.38
N GLU A 215 11.55 8.37 8.74
CA GLU A 215 11.66 8.87 10.10
C GLU A 215 10.66 10.02 10.30
N ILE A 216 9.86 9.94 11.37
CA ILE A 216 8.91 10.97 11.76
C ILE A 216 8.95 11.07 13.29
N GLU A 217 9.32 12.23 13.81
CA GLU A 217 9.32 12.53 15.26
C GLU A 217 10.09 11.48 16.10
N GLY A 218 11.31 11.14 15.68
CA GLY A 218 12.16 10.17 16.37
C GLY A 218 11.72 8.71 16.22
N SER A 219 10.70 8.44 15.39
CA SER A 219 10.17 7.11 15.15
C SER A 219 10.37 6.66 13.70
N LEU A 220 10.85 5.44 13.53
CA LEU A 220 10.93 4.75 12.25
C LEU A 220 9.55 4.21 11.87
N TYR A 221 9.03 4.62 10.72
CA TYR A 221 7.86 4.07 10.07
C TYR A 221 8.30 3.25 8.86
N LEU A 222 8.15 1.94 8.96
CA LEU A 222 8.50 0.99 7.90
C LEU A 222 7.25 0.24 7.48
N ALA A 223 6.85 0.36 6.22
CA ALA A 223 5.67 -0.30 5.68
C ALA A 223 6.02 -1.07 4.40
N ILE A 224 5.53 -2.31 4.30
CA ILE A 224 5.68 -3.18 3.14
C ILE A 224 4.29 -3.63 2.70
N TYR A 225 4.01 -3.54 1.41
CA TYR A 225 2.76 -3.97 0.82
C TYR A 225 2.99 -4.87 -0.39
N ASP A 226 2.24 -5.97 -0.47
CA ASP A 226 2.08 -6.77 -1.68
C ASP A 226 0.62 -6.83 -2.11
N SER A 227 0.40 -6.99 -3.42
CA SER A 227 -0.93 -7.11 -4.04
C SER A 227 -1.34 -8.56 -4.30
N GLY A 228 -0.77 -9.50 -3.55
CA GLY A 228 -1.00 -10.92 -3.71
C GLY A 228 -2.31 -11.40 -3.11
N VAL A 229 -2.43 -12.71 -2.91
CA VAL A 229 -3.66 -13.36 -2.43
C VAL A 229 -3.96 -13.12 -0.95
N GLY A 230 -2.98 -12.62 -0.19
CA GLY A 230 -3.08 -12.37 1.25
C GLY A 230 -2.87 -13.61 2.13
N ILE A 231 -2.51 -13.40 3.39
CA ILE A 231 -2.32 -14.43 4.43
C ILE A 231 -3.55 -15.35 4.52
N PRO A 232 -4.80 -14.84 4.57
CA PRO A 232 -6.00 -15.68 4.67
C PRO A 232 -6.13 -16.77 3.61
N LYS A 233 -5.65 -16.51 2.39
CA LYS A 233 -5.76 -17.47 1.26
C LYS A 233 -4.59 -18.45 1.19
N THR A 234 -3.52 -18.22 1.95
CA THR A 234 -2.33 -19.08 1.95
C THR A 234 -2.27 -20.01 3.14
N ILE A 235 -2.95 -19.68 4.24
CA ILE A 235 -2.79 -20.36 5.52
C ILE A 235 -3.15 -21.85 5.48
N HIS A 236 -4.24 -22.23 4.81
CA HIS A 236 -4.68 -23.62 4.72
C HIS A 236 -3.76 -24.52 3.88
N LYS A 237 -2.86 -23.93 3.08
CA LYS A 237 -1.85 -24.68 2.31
C LYS A 237 -0.66 -25.10 3.18
N ARG A 238 -0.57 -24.60 4.41
CA ARG A 238 0.52 -24.85 5.35
C ARG A 238 0.10 -25.92 6.35
N SER A 239 0.34 -27.20 6.01
CA SER A 239 -0.05 -28.35 6.85
C SER A 239 0.47 -28.28 8.30
N TRP A 240 1.62 -27.65 8.51
CA TRP A 240 2.16 -27.46 9.86
C TRP A 240 1.31 -26.55 10.75
N ILE A 241 0.46 -25.67 10.18
CA ILE A 241 -0.45 -24.82 10.95
C ILE A 241 -1.59 -25.64 11.54
N SER A 242 -2.15 -26.58 10.76
CA SER A 242 -3.12 -27.53 11.30
C SER A 242 -2.52 -28.38 12.43
N ASP A 243 -1.28 -28.83 12.28
CA ASP A 243 -0.59 -29.57 13.35
C ASP A 243 -0.40 -28.73 14.61
N PHE A 244 -0.05 -27.45 14.46
CA PHE A 244 0.06 -26.51 15.58
C PHE A 244 -1.28 -26.34 16.31
N ILE A 245 -2.37 -26.15 15.58
CA ILE A 245 -3.70 -25.97 16.18
C ILE A 245 -4.10 -27.22 16.97
N VAL A 246 -3.94 -28.41 16.37
CA VAL A 246 -4.34 -29.67 17.02
C VAL A 246 -3.49 -29.96 18.27
N ASN A 247 -2.17 -29.76 18.19
CA ASN A 247 -1.26 -30.22 19.23
C ASN A 247 -0.90 -29.16 20.27
N SER A 248 -1.01 -27.87 19.95
CA SER A 248 -0.45 -26.79 20.78
C SER A 248 -1.41 -25.63 21.05
N ALA A 249 -2.42 -25.43 20.21
CA ALA A 249 -3.39 -24.35 20.37
C ALA A 249 -4.83 -24.77 20.03
N PRO A 250 -5.41 -25.78 20.72
CA PRO A 250 -6.74 -26.29 20.41
C PRO A 250 -7.85 -25.24 20.60
N HIS A 251 -7.60 -24.20 21.41
CA HIS A 251 -8.51 -23.07 21.56
C HIS A 251 -8.71 -22.27 20.25
N LEU A 252 -7.80 -22.38 19.28
CA LEU A 252 -7.90 -21.72 17.97
C LEU A 252 -8.74 -22.50 16.94
N VAL A 253 -9.23 -23.70 17.24
CA VAL A 253 -10.02 -24.51 16.28
C VAL A 253 -11.25 -23.77 15.75
N LYS A 254 -11.94 -23.01 16.62
CA LYS A 254 -13.08 -22.17 16.21
C LYS A 254 -12.66 -21.05 15.26
N ALA A 255 -11.52 -20.40 15.53
CA ALA A 255 -10.96 -19.36 14.66
C ALA A 255 -10.47 -19.94 13.33
N TRP A 256 -9.92 -21.16 13.33
CA TRP A 256 -9.43 -21.85 12.13
C TRP A 256 -10.51 -22.17 11.11
N THR A 257 -11.72 -22.47 11.60
CA THR A 257 -12.90 -22.75 10.79
C THR A 257 -13.72 -21.50 10.46
N SER A 258 -13.31 -20.35 10.99
CA SER A 258 -13.93 -19.05 10.71
C SER A 258 -13.63 -18.59 9.29
N HIS A 259 -14.60 -17.90 8.69
CA HIS A 259 -14.43 -17.28 7.38
C HIS A 259 -13.71 -15.92 7.46
N ARG A 260 -13.60 -15.36 8.66
CA ARG A 260 -12.96 -14.08 8.96
C ARG A 260 -11.48 -14.09 8.61
N ASP A 261 -11.05 -13.05 7.92
CA ASP A 261 -9.66 -12.92 7.52
C ASP A 261 -8.77 -12.59 8.72
N VAL A 262 -9.29 -11.81 9.68
CA VAL A 262 -8.53 -11.48 10.89
C VAL A 262 -8.20 -12.71 11.75
N ASP A 263 -9.10 -13.68 11.82
CA ASP A 263 -8.89 -14.92 12.57
C ASP A 263 -7.72 -15.74 11.97
N LYS A 264 -7.64 -15.78 10.63
CA LYS A 264 -6.54 -16.44 9.91
C LYS A 264 -5.21 -15.70 10.10
N ILE A 265 -5.23 -14.36 10.06
CA ILE A 265 -4.02 -13.58 10.36
C ILE A 265 -3.54 -13.87 11.78
N ASN A 266 -4.44 -13.84 12.77
CA ASN A 266 -4.10 -14.12 14.16
C ASN A 266 -3.46 -15.52 14.33
N ILE A 267 -4.06 -16.55 13.75
CA ILE A 267 -3.50 -17.91 13.76
C ILE A 267 -2.12 -17.95 13.13
N SER A 268 -1.92 -17.29 11.98
CA SER A 268 -0.60 -17.25 11.33
C SER A 268 0.44 -16.58 12.22
N MET A 269 0.07 -15.52 12.94
CA MET A 269 0.96 -14.80 13.84
C MET A 269 1.31 -15.64 15.08
N GLU A 270 0.33 -16.29 15.70
CA GLU A 270 0.53 -17.18 16.85
C GLU A 270 1.33 -18.44 16.51
N ALA A 271 1.02 -19.09 15.38
CA ALA A 271 1.66 -20.34 14.99
C ALA A 271 3.16 -20.15 14.73
N GLY A 272 3.57 -19.06 14.08
CA GLY A 272 5.00 -18.79 13.86
C GLY A 272 5.74 -18.23 15.09
N ARG A 273 5.02 -17.77 16.14
CA ARG A 273 5.63 -17.33 17.41
C ARG A 273 6.17 -18.52 18.23
N THR A 274 5.41 -19.62 18.26
CA THR A 274 5.65 -20.76 19.15
C THR A 274 6.68 -21.76 18.62
N GLN A 275 7.06 -21.67 17.34
CA GLN A 275 8.05 -22.58 16.77
C GLN A 275 9.47 -22.28 17.27
N THR A 276 10.07 -23.29 17.90
CA THR A 276 11.45 -23.29 18.39
C THR A 276 12.47 -23.52 17.27
N LYS A 277 13.76 -23.31 17.57
CA LYS A 277 14.89 -23.23 16.62
C LYS A 277 15.05 -24.43 15.66
N GLU A 278 14.45 -25.58 15.95
CA GLU A 278 14.72 -26.87 15.30
C GLU A 278 13.96 -27.12 14.00
N LYS A 279 12.80 -26.48 13.76
CA LYS A 279 12.06 -26.62 12.49
C LYS A 279 12.39 -25.46 11.54
N LYS A 280 12.82 -25.77 10.31
CA LYS A 280 13.28 -24.80 9.30
C LYS A 280 12.15 -24.03 8.57
N HIS A 281 10.89 -24.37 8.82
CA HIS A 281 9.72 -23.70 8.23
C HIS A 281 8.95 -22.92 9.30
N GLY A 282 8.47 -21.70 9.01
CA GLY A 282 7.47 -21.00 9.84
C GLY A 282 7.98 -19.98 10.88
N LYS A 283 9.27 -19.61 10.88
CA LYS A 283 9.86 -18.62 11.82
C LYS A 283 9.39 -17.17 11.61
N GLY A 284 8.53 -16.94 10.62
CA GLY A 284 8.38 -15.61 10.08
C GLY A 284 7.69 -14.59 10.98
N SER A 285 6.60 -15.00 11.63
CA SER A 285 5.90 -14.09 12.54
C SER A 285 6.71 -13.76 13.78
N LYS A 286 7.66 -14.62 14.20
CA LYS A 286 8.58 -14.30 15.28
C LYS A 286 9.50 -13.12 14.91
N SER A 287 10.10 -13.14 13.73
CA SER A 287 10.95 -12.03 13.25
C SER A 287 10.14 -10.75 13.07
N ILE A 288 8.92 -10.85 12.52
CA ILE A 288 8.01 -9.71 12.35
C ILE A 288 7.64 -9.09 13.70
N ARG A 289 7.42 -9.88 14.75
CA ARG A 289 7.04 -9.37 16.09
C ARG A 289 8.24 -8.91 16.93
N ALA A 290 9.42 -9.49 16.74
CA ALA A 290 10.61 -9.19 17.55
C ALA A 290 11.01 -7.71 17.56
N LEU A 291 10.72 -6.96 16.49
CA LEU A 291 10.98 -5.52 16.42
C LEU A 291 10.12 -4.69 17.38
N VAL A 292 8.90 -5.14 17.69
CA VAL A 292 7.96 -4.39 18.54
C VAL A 292 7.91 -4.90 19.97
N GLU A 293 8.07 -6.20 20.19
CA GLU A 293 8.00 -6.78 21.55
C GLU A 293 9.16 -6.34 22.45
N GLU A 294 10.27 -5.90 21.86
CA GLU A 294 11.49 -5.54 22.57
C GLU A 294 11.84 -4.06 22.43
N THR A 295 10.96 -3.26 21.81
CA THR A 295 11.13 -1.81 21.69
C THR A 295 9.99 -1.09 22.41
N PRO A 296 10.29 -0.19 23.38
CA PRO A 296 9.27 0.63 24.02
C PRO A 296 8.42 1.37 22.99
N ASP A 297 7.10 1.40 23.22
CA ASP A 297 6.10 2.02 22.34
C ASP A 297 6.08 1.48 20.90
N GLY A 298 6.70 0.33 20.65
CA GLY A 298 6.71 -0.35 19.36
C GLY A 298 5.30 -0.79 18.97
N LYS A 299 4.91 -0.50 17.73
CA LYS A 299 3.59 -0.88 17.20
C LYS A 299 3.73 -1.64 15.90
N LEU A 300 2.90 -2.66 15.72
CA LEU A 300 2.84 -3.50 14.51
C LEU A 300 1.41 -3.51 13.98
N TRP A 301 1.25 -3.29 12.68
CA TRP A 301 -0.02 -3.52 11.97
C TRP A 301 0.21 -4.52 10.86
N VAL A 302 -0.64 -5.54 10.81
CA VAL A 302 -0.71 -6.51 9.73
C VAL A 302 -2.12 -6.47 9.17
N PHE A 303 -2.29 -5.77 8.06
CA PHE A 303 -3.50 -5.81 7.27
C PHE A 303 -3.36 -6.94 6.25
N SER A 304 -4.36 -7.80 6.11
CA SER A 304 -4.40 -8.75 4.99
C SER A 304 -5.84 -8.99 4.56
N ASN A 305 -6.11 -8.68 3.30
CA ASN A 305 -7.46 -8.61 2.77
C ASN A 305 -8.39 -7.78 3.69
N ASN A 306 -9.37 -8.41 4.33
CA ASN A 306 -10.35 -7.76 5.19
C ASN A 306 -9.92 -7.69 6.67
N GLY A 307 -8.88 -8.43 7.06
CA GLY A 307 -8.45 -8.51 8.46
C GLY A 307 -7.35 -7.53 8.82
N LEU A 308 -7.37 -7.08 10.08
CA LEU A 308 -6.32 -6.31 10.74
C LEU A 308 -5.92 -7.00 12.05
N TYR A 309 -4.65 -7.39 12.15
CA TYR A 309 -3.97 -7.75 13.39
C TYR A 309 -3.05 -6.60 13.80
N GLN A 310 -3.21 -6.08 15.01
CA GLN A 310 -2.38 -5.00 15.54
C GLN A 310 -1.76 -5.38 16.89
N ILE A 311 -0.50 -5.02 17.10
CA ILE A 311 0.14 -4.93 18.41
C ILE A 311 0.32 -3.44 18.71
N ASP A 312 -0.21 -2.99 19.84
CA ASP A 312 -0.09 -1.60 20.29
C ASP A 312 1.15 -1.38 21.19
N GLU A 313 1.35 -0.15 21.63
CA GLU A 313 2.45 0.27 22.51
C GLU A 313 2.53 -0.51 23.84
N ASN A 314 1.40 -1.04 24.30
CA ASN A 314 1.29 -1.81 25.54
C ASN A 314 1.43 -3.31 25.28
N SER A 315 1.85 -3.71 24.07
CA SER A 315 1.88 -5.09 23.59
C SER A 315 0.51 -5.78 23.56
N ALA A 316 -0.60 -5.01 23.60
CA ALA A 316 -1.94 -5.56 23.49
C ALA A 316 -2.27 -5.89 22.04
N ILE A 317 -2.94 -7.03 21.84
CA ILE A 317 -3.34 -7.51 20.51
C ILE A 317 -4.77 -7.04 20.23
N HIS A 318 -4.94 -6.34 19.11
CA HIS A 318 -6.25 -5.90 18.60
C HIS A 318 -6.55 -6.59 17.28
N LEU A 319 -7.74 -7.18 17.18
CA LEU A 319 -8.21 -7.92 16.01
C LEU A 319 -9.46 -7.24 15.44
N VAL A 320 -9.35 -6.70 14.23
CA VAL A 320 -10.47 -6.03 13.55
C VAL A 320 -10.75 -6.72 12.21
N GLU A 321 -12.03 -6.97 11.93
CA GLU A 321 -12.49 -7.37 10.60
C GLU A 321 -13.15 -6.16 9.94
N HIS A 322 -12.67 -5.79 8.76
CA HIS A 322 -13.23 -4.69 7.97
C HIS A 322 -14.16 -5.21 6.87
N GLU A 323 -15.13 -4.40 6.49
CA GLU A 323 -16.06 -4.74 5.39
C GLU A 323 -15.37 -4.76 4.03
N SER A 324 -14.36 -3.89 3.85
CA SER A 324 -13.62 -3.72 2.60
C SER A 324 -12.18 -4.24 2.71
N SER A 325 -11.72 -4.84 1.62
CA SER A 325 -10.41 -5.48 1.52
C SER A 325 -9.34 -4.51 1.04
N ILE A 326 -8.12 -4.57 1.60
CA ILE A 326 -6.97 -3.89 0.99
C ILE A 326 -6.45 -4.59 -0.28
N LEU A 327 -6.92 -5.83 -0.55
CA LEU A 327 -6.54 -6.71 -1.66
C LEU A 327 -5.03 -7.02 -1.71
N GLY A 328 -4.53 -7.68 -0.67
CA GLY A 328 -3.11 -7.97 -0.50
C GLY A 328 -2.74 -8.12 0.96
N THR A 329 -1.46 -7.93 1.28
CA THR A 329 -0.96 -7.84 2.66
C THR A 329 -0.16 -6.58 2.83
N LEU A 330 -0.43 -5.82 3.90
CA LEU A 330 0.37 -4.68 4.33
C LEU A 330 0.88 -4.96 5.75
N VAL A 331 2.20 -4.91 5.92
CA VAL A 331 2.85 -4.98 7.24
C VAL A 331 3.51 -3.64 7.52
N GLN A 332 3.22 -3.04 8.67
CA GLN A 332 3.83 -1.80 9.12
C GLN A 332 4.39 -1.94 10.53
N TRP A 333 5.63 -1.49 10.74
CA TRP A 333 6.24 -1.26 12.04
C TRP A 333 6.37 0.23 12.32
N ASN A 334 6.05 0.62 13.54
CA ASN A 334 6.46 1.91 14.11
C ASN A 334 7.36 1.63 15.30
N ILE A 335 8.58 2.13 15.25
CA ILE A 335 9.61 1.83 16.25
C ILE A 335 10.24 3.14 16.68
N LYS A 336 10.24 3.44 17.97
CA LYS A 336 10.96 4.60 18.50
C LYS A 336 12.46 4.34 18.35
N ILE A 337 13.16 5.26 17.70
CA ILE A 337 14.61 5.15 17.44
C ILE A 337 15.40 6.29 18.09
N ARG A 338 14.72 7.37 18.52
CA ARG A 338 15.28 8.53 19.22
C ARG A 338 14.23 9.08 20.19
N ASP A 339 14.69 9.73 21.25
CA ASP A 339 13.82 10.35 22.27
C ASP A 339 13.24 11.70 21.88
#